data_AF-A0A0P1IKL3-F1
#
_entry.id   AF-A0A0P1IKL3-F1
#
_cell.length_a   1.000
_cell.length_b   1.000
_cell.length_c   1.000
_cell.angle_alpha   90.00
_cell.angle_beta   90.00
_cell.angle_gamma   90.00
#
_symmetry.space_group_name_H-M   'P 1'
#
loop_
_entity.id
_entity.type
_entity.pdbx_description
1 polymer ?
#
loop_
_entity_poly.entity_id
_entity_poly.type
_entity_poly.pdbx_seq_one_letter_code
_entity_poly.pdbx_strand_id
1 'polypeptide(L)'
;MKEKWEALADHPLVGEAKIVGMMAAIARTPDKASRAQFASKPGTVGYICRDRCFANNLIMRHVGNRMIISLPLVLTPADIDEMFVRIYKLLDEAHAEIIAQRLRKVAASADRKRHQGTLRAARKSRPSFY
;
A
#
# COMPACT_ATOMS: atom_id res chain seq x y z
N MET A 1 14.08 -4.95 11.02
CA MET A 1 12.80 -5.11 10.30
C MET A 1 11.84 -3.96 10.54
N LYS A 2 11.29 -3.78 11.76
CA LYS A 2 10.30 -2.73 12.06
C LYS A 2 10.77 -1.33 11.64
N GLU A 3 11.96 -0.95 12.09
CA GLU A 3 12.59 0.34 11.77
C GLU A 3 12.72 0.58 10.26
N LYS A 4 13.29 -0.40 9.53
CA LYS A 4 13.40 -0.34 8.06
C LYS A 4 12.04 -0.19 7.37
N TRP A 5 11.00 -0.85 7.89
CA TRP A 5 9.65 -0.74 7.34
C TRP A 5 9.04 0.63 7.57
N GLU A 6 9.17 1.16 8.79
CA GLU A 6 8.66 2.48 9.14
C GLU A 6 9.38 3.59 8.36
N ALA A 7 10.67 3.43 8.06
CA ALA A 7 11.44 4.32 7.18
C ALA A 7 10.91 4.40 5.73
N LEU A 8 10.13 3.42 5.26
CA LEU A 8 9.46 3.53 3.94
C LEU A 8 8.48 4.69 3.88
N ALA A 9 8.02 5.21 5.03
CA ALA A 9 7.15 6.38 5.09
C ALA A 9 7.85 7.66 4.59
N ASP A 10 9.17 7.69 4.48
CA ASP A 10 9.91 8.84 3.95
C ASP A 10 9.71 8.97 2.43
N HIS A 11 9.50 7.86 1.72
CA HIS A 11 9.29 7.86 0.27
C HIS A 11 8.05 8.69 -0.13
N PRO A 12 8.11 9.60 -1.13
CA PRO A 12 7.07 10.59 -1.42
C PRO A 12 5.68 10.00 -1.71
N LEU A 13 5.63 8.76 -2.19
CA LEU A 13 4.39 8.04 -2.48
C LEU A 13 3.73 7.41 -1.25
N VAL A 14 4.48 7.20 -0.17
CA VAL A 14 4.03 6.46 1.03
C VAL A 14 3.57 7.46 2.10
N GLY A 15 2.29 7.40 2.46
CA GLY A 15 1.72 8.24 3.52
C GLY A 15 1.73 7.61 4.90
N GLU A 16 1.77 6.28 4.97
CA GLU A 16 1.78 5.52 6.21
C GLU A 16 2.45 4.16 5.98
N ALA A 17 3.38 3.78 6.85
CA ALA A 17 3.96 2.46 6.90
C ALA A 17 3.66 1.85 8.28
N LYS A 18 3.07 0.66 8.31
CA LYS A 18 2.69 -0.06 9.54
C LYS A 18 3.15 -1.50 9.49
N ILE A 19 3.61 -1.99 10.63
CA ILE A 19 4.09 -3.37 10.78
C ILE A 19 3.79 -3.89 12.18
N VAL A 20 3.38 -5.15 12.26
CA VAL A 20 3.20 -5.91 13.50
C VAL A 20 3.73 -7.33 13.26
N GLY A 21 4.76 -7.74 14.00
CA GLY A 21 5.47 -9.00 13.74
C GLY A 21 6.05 -9.03 12.31
N MET A 22 5.67 -10.04 11.52
CA MET A 22 6.06 -10.21 10.11
C MET A 22 4.95 -9.81 9.11
N MET A 23 3.89 -9.17 9.60
CA MET A 23 2.80 -8.62 8.80
C MET A 23 2.99 -7.12 8.64
N ALA A 24 3.05 -6.64 7.41
CA ALA A 24 3.34 -5.24 7.14
C ALA A 24 2.51 -4.67 5.99
N ALA A 25 2.23 -3.37 6.06
CA ALA A 25 1.47 -2.64 5.06
C ALA A 25 2.01 -1.23 4.85
N ILE A 26 1.94 -0.76 3.61
CA ILE A 26 2.19 0.64 3.25
C ILE A 26 0.97 1.22 2.54
N ALA A 27 0.50 2.38 3.00
CA ALA A 27 -0.57 3.13 2.37
C ALA A 27 0.03 4.21 1.47
N ARG A 28 -0.43 4.25 0.21
CA ARG A 28 0.00 5.28 -0.74
C ARG A 28 -0.99 6.42 -0.78
N THR A 29 -0.47 7.62 -0.99
CA THR A 29 -1.27 8.84 -1.07
C THR A 29 -0.64 9.83 -2.05
N PRO A 30 -1.45 10.61 -2.81
CA PRO A 30 -0.92 11.70 -3.61
C PRO A 30 -0.41 12.88 -2.76
N ASP A 31 -0.93 13.05 -1.53
CA ASP A 31 -0.56 14.09 -0.58
C ASP A 31 -0.53 13.55 0.87
N LYS A 32 0.68 13.54 1.47
CA LYS A 32 0.92 13.01 2.81
C LYS A 32 0.28 13.85 3.91
N ALA A 33 0.24 15.18 3.74
CA ALA A 33 -0.25 16.09 4.77
C ALA A 33 -1.75 15.89 5.03
N SER A 34 -2.54 15.82 3.96
CA SER A 34 -3.98 15.58 4.05
C SER A 34 -4.37 14.09 4.14
N ARG A 35 -3.41 13.17 3.97
CA ARG A 35 -3.65 11.72 3.80
C ARG A 35 -4.70 11.47 2.72
N ALA A 36 -4.62 12.22 1.62
CA ALA A 36 -5.60 12.20 0.55
C ALA A 36 -5.72 10.82 -0.12
N GLN A 37 -6.88 10.58 -0.73
CA GLN A 37 -7.05 9.47 -1.65
C GLN A 37 -6.69 9.90 -3.08
N PHE A 38 -6.21 8.96 -3.89
CA PHE A 38 -6.05 9.19 -5.32
C PHE A 38 -7.42 9.42 -5.98
N ALA A 39 -7.49 10.32 -6.95
CA ALA A 39 -8.70 10.58 -7.73
C ALA A 39 -9.09 9.41 -8.65
N SER A 40 -8.11 8.57 -9.02
CA SER A 40 -8.36 7.32 -9.76
C SER A 40 -9.19 6.34 -8.94
N LYS A 41 -9.92 5.44 -9.62
CA LYS A 41 -10.65 4.34 -8.96
C LYS A 41 -9.74 3.60 -7.96
N PRO A 42 -10.21 3.29 -6.72
CA PRO A 42 -9.42 2.55 -5.74
C PRO A 42 -8.84 1.27 -6.35
N GLY A 43 -7.54 1.04 -6.14
CA GLY A 43 -6.86 -0.12 -6.72
C GLY A 43 -6.14 0.15 -8.04
N THR A 44 -6.38 1.28 -8.73
CA THR A 44 -5.64 1.61 -9.97
C THR A 44 -4.14 1.79 -9.69
N VAL A 45 -3.80 2.69 -8.77
CA VAL A 45 -2.42 2.85 -8.26
C VAL A 45 -1.94 1.57 -7.57
N GLY A 46 -2.86 0.91 -6.86
CA GLY A 46 -2.71 -0.44 -6.32
C GLY A 46 -2.03 -1.42 -7.26
N TYR A 47 -2.68 -1.59 -8.40
CA TYR A 47 -2.35 -2.49 -9.46
C TYR A 47 -1.00 -2.15 -10.10
N ILE A 48 -0.74 -0.86 -10.40
CA ILE A 48 0.56 -0.40 -10.93
C ILE A 48 1.71 -0.85 -10.03
N CYS A 49 1.66 -0.57 -8.73
CA CYS A 49 2.74 -1.00 -7.84
C CYS A 49 2.83 -2.53 -7.77
N ARG A 50 1.71 -3.25 -7.79
CA ARG A 50 1.72 -4.72 -7.78
C ARG A 50 2.45 -5.25 -9.00
N ASP A 51 2.19 -4.73 -10.19
CA ASP A 51 2.88 -5.15 -11.41
C ASP A 51 4.39 -4.85 -11.34
N ARG A 52 4.78 -3.71 -10.75
CA ARG A 52 6.20 -3.42 -10.46
C ARG A 52 6.82 -4.36 -9.44
N CYS A 53 6.06 -4.82 -8.44
CA CYS A 53 6.54 -5.86 -7.53
C CYS A 53 6.85 -7.16 -8.31
N PHE A 54 5.93 -7.60 -9.18
CA PHE A 54 6.14 -8.79 -10.00
C PHE A 54 7.35 -8.65 -10.94
N ALA A 55 7.52 -7.50 -11.59
CA ALA A 55 8.67 -7.22 -12.45
C ALA A 55 10.02 -7.24 -11.71
N ASN A 56 10.02 -6.95 -10.41
CA ASN A 56 11.20 -6.94 -9.54
C ASN A 56 11.33 -8.20 -8.67
N ASN A 57 10.68 -9.31 -9.05
CA ASN A 57 10.71 -10.59 -8.33
C ASN A 57 10.36 -10.46 -6.84
N LEU A 58 9.41 -9.57 -6.51
CA LEU A 58 8.90 -9.38 -5.15
C LEU A 58 7.40 -9.64 -5.12
N ILE A 59 6.95 -10.46 -4.18
CA ILE A 59 5.53 -10.75 -4.02
C ILE A 59 4.95 -9.84 -2.94
N MET A 60 4.24 -8.79 -3.39
CA MET A 60 3.38 -7.98 -2.54
C MET A 60 1.98 -7.90 -3.15
N ARG A 61 0.97 -7.91 -2.27
CA ARG A 61 -0.44 -7.81 -2.70
C ARG A 61 -0.91 -6.38 -2.48
N HIS A 62 -1.68 -5.84 -3.42
CA HIS A 62 -2.40 -4.60 -3.19
C HIS A 62 -3.81 -4.89 -2.64
N VAL A 63 -4.29 -4.06 -1.73
CA VAL A 63 -5.68 -3.99 -1.27
C VAL A 63 -6.11 -2.54 -1.39
N GLY A 64 -6.84 -2.23 -2.46
CA GLY A 64 -7.04 -0.84 -2.88
C GLY A 64 -5.68 -0.15 -3.11
N ASN A 65 -5.42 0.94 -2.39
CA ASN A 65 -4.16 1.70 -2.50
C ASN A 65 -3.13 1.34 -1.41
N ARG A 66 -3.38 0.29 -0.62
CA ARG A 66 -2.40 -0.27 0.32
C ARG A 66 -1.65 -1.42 -0.32
N MET A 67 -0.34 -1.51 -0.13
CA MET A 67 0.42 -2.74 -0.40
C MET A 67 0.60 -3.48 0.92
N ILE A 68 0.47 -4.81 0.90
CA ILE A 68 0.61 -5.68 2.07
C ILE A 68 1.61 -6.79 1.78
N ILE A 69 2.32 -7.21 2.82
CA ILE A 69 3.25 -8.34 2.80
C ILE A 69 3.11 -9.15 4.09
N SER A 70 3.29 -10.45 3.96
CA SER A 70 3.31 -11.43 5.05
C SER A 70 4.59 -12.25 4.90
N LEU A 71 5.65 -11.84 5.58
CA LEU A 71 6.95 -12.47 5.43
C LEU A 71 6.98 -13.82 6.15
N PRO A 72 7.71 -14.83 5.62
CA PRO A 72 8.04 -16.03 6.37
C PRO A 72 8.76 -15.70 7.68
N LEU A 73 8.45 -16.42 8.77
CA LEU A 73 9.04 -16.19 10.09
C LEU A 73 10.54 -16.55 10.17
N VAL A 74 11.05 -17.28 9.18
CA VAL A 74 12.42 -17.79 9.12
C VAL A 74 13.39 -16.91 8.32
N LEU A 75 12.96 -15.71 7.88
CA LEU A 75 13.84 -14.80 7.12
C LEU A 75 15.05 -14.37 7.95
N THR A 76 16.20 -14.31 7.29
CA THR A 76 17.42 -13.75 7.89
C THR A 76 17.45 -12.22 7.72
N PRO A 77 18.28 -11.50 8.50
CA PRO A 77 18.50 -10.07 8.28
C PRO A 77 19.01 -9.72 6.87
N ALA A 78 19.83 -10.59 6.26
CA ALA A 78 20.33 -10.38 4.90
C ALA A 78 19.20 -10.47 3.86
N ASP A 79 18.30 -11.44 3.99
CA ASP A 79 17.12 -11.58 3.12
C ASP A 79 16.20 -10.36 3.24
N ILE A 80 16.05 -9.84 4.45
CA ILE A 80 15.28 -8.62 4.72
C ILE A 80 15.88 -7.44 3.96
N ASP A 81 17.21 -7.31 3.98
CA ASP A 81 17.91 -6.21 3.35
C ASP A 81 17.79 -6.25 1.82
N GLU A 82 17.95 -7.44 1.24
CA GLU A 82 17.70 -7.64 -0.20
C GLU A 82 16.24 -7.33 -0.58
N MET A 83 15.29 -7.74 0.26
CA MET A 83 13.88 -7.41 0.05
C MET A 83 13.65 -5.89 0.05
N PHE A 84 14.28 -5.15 0.98
CA PHE A 84 14.17 -3.68 1.02
C PHE A 84 14.76 -3.01 -0.22
N VAL A 85 15.89 -3.51 -0.75
CA VAL A 85 16.44 -3.01 -2.01
C VAL A 85 15.40 -3.10 -3.14
N ARG A 86 14.70 -4.24 -3.24
CA ARG A 86 13.62 -4.43 -4.23
C ARG A 86 12.42 -3.52 -3.96
N ILE A 87 12.05 -3.31 -2.69
CA ILE A 87 10.95 -2.42 -2.29
C ILE A 87 11.23 -0.95 -2.65
N TYR A 88 12.43 -0.44 -2.42
CA TYR A 88 12.74 0.93 -2.81
C TYR A 88 12.69 1.09 -4.34
N LYS A 89 13.33 0.17 -5.07
CA LYS A 89 13.31 0.18 -6.53
C LYS A 89 11.90 0.16 -7.12
N LEU A 90 11.02 -0.73 -6.66
CA LEU A 90 9.65 -0.78 -7.17
C LEU A 90 8.83 0.45 -6.78
N LEU A 91 9.12 1.10 -5.64
CA LEU A 91 8.42 2.31 -5.21
C LEU A 91 8.81 3.49 -6.10
N ASP A 92 10.09 3.61 -6.45
CA ASP A 92 10.59 4.62 -7.38
C ASP A 92 10.00 4.43 -8.78
N GLU A 93 10.05 3.20 -9.31
CA GLU A 93 9.47 2.87 -10.63
C GLU A 93 7.96 3.13 -10.67
N ALA A 94 7.23 2.71 -9.62
CA ALA A 94 5.81 2.97 -9.55
C ALA A 94 5.50 4.46 -9.40
N HIS A 95 6.31 5.21 -8.66
CA HIS A 95 6.14 6.66 -8.52
C HIS A 95 6.34 7.38 -9.85
N ALA A 96 7.39 7.02 -10.59
CA ALA A 96 7.64 7.53 -11.94
C ALA A 96 6.48 7.23 -12.88
N GLU A 97 5.95 6.00 -12.87
CA GLU A 97 4.82 5.61 -13.70
C GLU A 97 3.52 6.35 -13.34
N ILE A 98 3.24 6.52 -12.04
CA ILE A 98 2.07 7.29 -11.57
C ILE A 98 2.16 8.76 -12.02
N ILE A 99 3.37 9.33 -12.03
CA ILE A 99 3.60 10.68 -12.56
C ILE A 99 3.40 10.71 -14.07
N ALA A 100 3.98 9.77 -14.81
CA ALA A 100 3.86 9.69 -16.26
C ALA A 100 2.40 9.55 -16.73
N GLN A 101 1.62 8.72 -16.03
CA GLN A 101 0.18 8.54 -16.27
C GLN A 101 -0.70 9.67 -15.69
N ARG A 102 -0.10 10.69 -15.06
CA ARG A 102 -0.78 11.83 -14.41
C ARG A 102 -1.83 11.40 -13.37
N LEU A 103 -1.57 10.29 -12.69
CA LEU A 103 -2.47 9.70 -11.69
C LEU A 103 -2.25 10.25 -10.28
N ARG A 104 -1.20 11.06 -10.05
CA ARG A 104 -0.96 11.78 -8.78
C ARG A 104 -1.91 12.96 -8.60
N LYS A 105 -3.21 12.69 -8.54
CA LYS A 105 -4.28 13.67 -8.32
C LYS A 105 -5.02 13.33 -7.04
N VAL A 106 -5.30 14.35 -6.24
CA VAL A 106 -6.12 14.24 -5.02
C VAL A 106 -7.59 14.11 -5.43
N ALA A 107 -8.30 13.14 -4.86
CA ALA A 107 -9.74 13.03 -5.03
C ALA A 107 -10.45 14.26 -4.44
N ALA A 108 -11.47 14.79 -5.12
CA ALA A 108 -12.33 15.81 -4.56
C ALA A 108 -12.98 15.28 -3.26
N SER A 109 -13.02 16.10 -2.22
CA SER A 109 -13.20 15.77 -0.79
C SER A 109 -14.53 15.12 -0.35
N ALA A 110 -15.29 14.50 -1.26
CA ALA A 110 -16.67 14.06 -1.02
C ALA A 110 -16.85 12.60 -0.52
N ASP A 111 -15.85 11.71 -0.61
CA ASP A 111 -16.12 10.26 -0.50
C ASP A 111 -15.87 9.61 0.88
N ARG A 112 -15.66 10.43 1.94
CA ARG A 112 -15.48 9.90 3.30
C ARG A 112 -16.72 9.16 3.84
N LYS A 113 -17.91 9.41 3.29
CA LYS A 113 -19.17 8.79 3.75
C LYS A 113 -19.46 7.41 3.12
N ARG A 114 -18.93 7.07 1.94
CA ARG A 114 -19.26 5.78 1.29
C ARG A 114 -18.58 4.58 1.94
N HIS A 115 -17.32 4.70 2.35
CA HIS A 115 -16.56 3.55 2.89
C HIS A 115 -17.04 3.11 4.30
N GLN A 116 -17.57 4.03 5.11
CA GLN A 116 -18.19 3.66 6.40
C GLN A 116 -19.54 2.97 6.22
N GLY A 117 -20.29 3.28 5.16
CA GLY A 117 -21.57 2.63 4.85
C GLY A 117 -21.40 1.15 4.51
N THR A 118 -20.38 0.81 3.72
CA THR A 118 -20.12 -0.59 3.31
C THR A 118 -19.58 -1.45 4.46
N LEU A 119 -18.76 -0.87 5.36
CA LEU A 119 -18.28 -1.57 6.56
C LEU A 119 -19.38 -1.81 7.60
N ARG A 120 -20.36 -0.89 7.73
CA ARG A 120 -21.56 -1.11 8.56
C ARG A 120 -22.50 -2.16 7.96
N ALA A 121 -22.63 -2.19 6.63
CA ALA A 121 -23.45 -3.19 5.94
C ALA A 121 -22.86 -4.61 6.06
N ALA A 122 -21.55 -4.75 5.86
CA ALA A 122 -20.86 -6.04 5.98
C ALA A 122 -20.81 -6.61 7.41
N ARG A 123 -20.99 -5.76 8.43
CA ARG A 123 -21.11 -6.19 9.84
C ARG A 123 -22.52 -6.70 10.17
N LYS A 124 -23.56 -6.25 9.45
CA LYS A 124 -24.96 -6.68 9.65
C LYS A 124 -25.32 -7.98 8.90
N SER A 125 -24.56 -8.37 7.88
CA SER A 125 -24.89 -9.51 7.01
C SER A 125 -24.11 -10.79 7.30
N ARG A 126 -23.38 -10.89 8.42
CA ARG A 126 -22.75 -12.15 8.83
C ARG A 126 -23.78 -13.01 9.58
N PRO A 127 -24.20 -14.18 9.07
CA PRO A 127 -24.99 -15.10 9.86
C PRO A 127 -24.16 -15.58 11.06
N SER A 128 -24.81 -15.63 12.22
CA SER A 128 -24.24 -16.18 13.46
C SER A 128 -24.10 -17.69 13.29
N PHE A 129 -22.90 -18.15 12.94
CA PHE A 129 -22.54 -19.55 13.06
C PHE A 129 -22.13 -19.81 14.51
N TYR A 130 -23.04 -20.41 15.26
CA TYR A 130 -22.74 -21.27 16.41
C TYR A 130 -22.88 -22.71 15.95
#